data_AF-A0A258VJR3-F1
#
_entry.id   AF-A0A258VJR3-F1
#
_cell.length_a   1.000
_cell.length_b   1.000
_cell.length_c   1.000
_cell.angle_alpha   90.00
_cell.angle_beta   90.00
_cell.angle_gamma   90.00
#
_symmetry.space_group_name_H-M   'P 1'
#
loop_
_entity.id
_entity.type
_entity.pdbx_description
1 polymer ?
#
loop_
_entity_poly.entity_id
_entity_poly.type
_entity_poly.pdbx_seq_one_letter_code
_entity_poly.pdbx_strand_id
1 'polypeptide(L)'
;MKGLSQIPSLNELIKAYNVLQSQDLTEKNLLDYFQWVRFDPRLGEILVQKLFHDWKSLNPFKIYQGLQGTVWPSVMGVLLDSVQIKILKNESKSFQAWKTSILYKMNKAEFQQFFIGLSAFAGKKVSEQVENSNKIFKKWNFYGSHLLYNKEKNQKNDKSLFNKVDRLKKLNQYLCKNKNRITVNDYLKIFPVPISRRVAEMDLKNHSKLTPKGYTKNRYYIQK
;
A
#
# COMPACT_ATOMS: atom_id res chain seq x y z
N MET A 1 -11.31 -15.91 -22.72
CA MET A 1 -10.66 -15.16 -21.63
C MET A 1 -9.62 -14.20 -22.21
N LYS A 2 -9.85 -12.88 -22.20
CA LYS A 2 -8.86 -11.86 -22.63
C LYS A 2 -7.69 -11.66 -21.63
N GLY A 3 -7.45 -12.61 -20.73
CA GLY A 3 -6.84 -12.32 -19.41
C GLY A 3 -5.36 -12.66 -19.21
N LEU A 4 -4.69 -13.35 -20.14
CA LEU A 4 -3.32 -13.86 -19.93
C LEU A 4 -2.26 -13.36 -20.91
N SER A 5 -2.64 -12.66 -21.99
CA SER A 5 -1.68 -12.14 -22.99
C SER A 5 -0.87 -10.94 -22.52
N GLN A 6 -0.98 -10.54 -21.25
CA GLN A 6 -0.36 -9.32 -20.68
C GLN A 6 0.56 -9.60 -19.50
N ILE A 7 0.90 -10.87 -19.24
CA ILE A 7 1.98 -11.17 -18.29
C ILE A 7 3.30 -10.76 -18.97
N PRO A 8 4.05 -9.82 -18.40
CA PRO A 8 5.29 -9.39 -19.00
C PRO A 8 6.35 -10.49 -18.90
N SER A 9 7.09 -10.68 -19.98
CA SER A 9 8.36 -11.38 -19.96
C SER A 9 9.39 -10.61 -19.13
N LEU A 10 10.45 -11.31 -18.70
CA LEU A 10 11.56 -10.67 -17.98
C LEU A 10 12.22 -9.56 -18.81
N ASN A 11 12.36 -9.76 -20.13
CA ASN A 11 12.96 -8.77 -21.03
C ASN A 11 12.10 -7.51 -21.14
N GLU A 12 10.76 -7.65 -21.15
CA GLU A 12 9.84 -6.52 -21.15
C GLU A 12 9.91 -5.73 -19.83
N LEU A 13 10.04 -6.41 -18.69
CA LEU A 13 10.26 -5.75 -17.39
C LEU A 13 11.58 -4.97 -17.38
N ILE A 14 12.68 -5.58 -17.85
CA ILE A 14 13.99 -4.91 -17.96
C ILE A 14 13.88 -3.67 -18.83
N LYS A 15 13.22 -3.78 -19.98
CA LYS A 15 12.98 -2.64 -20.87
C LYS A 15 12.16 -1.55 -20.18
N ALA A 16 11.09 -1.91 -19.46
CA ALA A 16 10.27 -0.97 -18.71
C ALA A 16 11.08 -0.22 -17.65
N TYR A 17 11.95 -0.91 -16.91
CA TYR A 17 12.84 -0.27 -15.95
C TYR A 17 13.77 0.73 -16.61
N ASN A 18 14.40 0.36 -17.73
CA ASN A 18 15.29 1.26 -18.47
C ASN A 18 14.55 2.51 -18.96
N VAL A 19 13.34 2.34 -19.52
CA VAL A 19 12.50 3.47 -19.96
C VAL A 19 12.16 4.38 -18.77
N LEU A 20 11.69 3.83 -17.65
CA LEU A 20 11.31 4.63 -16.48
C LEU A 20 12.48 5.38 -15.84
N GLN A 21 13.72 4.90 -16.04
CA GLN A 21 14.94 5.54 -15.54
C GLN A 21 15.51 6.61 -16.48
N SER A 22 15.34 6.44 -17.80
CA SER A 22 16.08 7.24 -18.79
C SER A 22 15.21 8.10 -19.70
N GLN A 23 13.90 7.85 -19.77
CA GLN A 23 12.98 8.51 -20.70
C GLN A 23 11.76 9.07 -19.97
N ASP A 24 11.06 9.98 -20.63
CA ASP A 24 9.79 10.50 -20.16
C ASP A 24 8.68 9.45 -20.27
N LEU A 25 7.80 9.45 -19.28
CA LEU A 25 6.65 8.56 -19.29
C LEU A 25 5.67 9.02 -20.37
N THR A 26 5.28 8.10 -21.25
CA THR A 26 4.23 8.32 -22.26
C THR A 26 2.95 7.61 -21.85
N GLU A 27 1.79 8.01 -22.41
CA GLU A 27 0.52 7.35 -22.09
C GLU A 27 0.52 5.88 -22.49
N LYS A 28 1.16 5.54 -23.62
CA LYS A 28 1.29 4.16 -24.08
C LYS A 28 2.05 3.31 -23.07
N ASN A 29 3.24 3.76 -22.68
CA ASN A 29 4.07 3.05 -21.71
C ASN A 29 3.37 2.93 -20.35
N LEU A 30 2.66 3.98 -19.91
CA LEU A 30 1.87 3.93 -18.69
C LEU A 30 0.77 2.86 -18.76
N LEU A 31 0.05 2.75 -19.88
CA LEU A 31 -1.02 1.77 -20.10
C LEU A 31 -0.51 0.32 -20.13
N ASP A 32 0.74 0.10 -20.53
CA ASP A 32 1.37 -1.21 -20.45
C ASP A 32 1.83 -1.50 -19.01
N TYR A 33 2.59 -0.58 -18.42
CA TYR A 33 3.28 -0.82 -17.16
C TYR A 33 2.34 -0.90 -15.96
N PHE A 34 1.22 -0.17 -15.96
CA PHE A 34 0.34 -0.13 -14.79
C PHE A 34 -0.22 -1.52 -14.44
N GLN A 35 -0.53 -2.36 -15.45
CA GLN A 35 -1.01 -3.73 -15.22
C GLN A 35 0.11 -4.63 -14.69
N TRP A 36 1.33 -4.41 -15.18
CA TRP A 36 2.51 -5.17 -14.79
C TRP A 36 2.91 -4.98 -13.33
N VAL A 37 2.48 -3.89 -12.71
CA VAL A 37 2.64 -3.64 -11.26
C VAL A 37 2.05 -4.77 -10.41
N ARG A 38 1.05 -5.51 -10.92
CA ARG A 38 0.52 -6.69 -10.23
C ARG A 38 1.52 -7.84 -10.15
N PHE A 39 2.47 -7.93 -11.08
CA PHE A 39 3.46 -9.01 -11.12
C PHE A 39 4.80 -8.61 -10.48
N ASP A 40 5.14 -7.32 -10.51
CA ASP A 40 6.37 -6.83 -9.87
C ASP A 40 6.11 -5.56 -9.03
N PRO A 41 6.14 -5.66 -7.68
CA PRO A 41 6.00 -4.51 -6.79
C PRO A 41 7.02 -3.40 -7.04
N ARG A 42 8.25 -3.73 -7.45
CA ARG A 42 9.34 -2.76 -7.68
C ARG A 42 9.01 -1.87 -8.87
N LEU A 43 8.37 -2.43 -9.90
CA LEU A 43 7.86 -1.64 -11.02
C LEU A 43 6.84 -0.62 -10.53
N GLY A 44 5.93 -1.03 -9.64
CA GLY A 44 4.96 -0.12 -9.02
C GLY A 44 5.61 1.04 -8.29
N GLU A 45 6.66 0.79 -7.50
CA GLU A 45 7.38 1.85 -6.79
C GLU A 45 8.03 2.87 -7.73
N ILE A 46 8.72 2.39 -8.76
CA ILE A 46 9.39 3.23 -9.76
C ILE A 46 8.35 4.01 -10.57
N LEU A 47 7.26 3.35 -10.99
CA LEU A 47 6.19 3.97 -11.76
C LEU A 47 5.46 5.06 -10.97
N VAL A 48 5.17 4.84 -9.68
CA VAL A 48 4.59 5.88 -8.82
C VAL A 48 5.52 7.08 -8.69
N GLN A 49 6.82 6.87 -8.59
CA GLN A 49 7.79 7.97 -8.55
C GLN A 49 7.84 8.72 -9.88
N LYS A 50 7.92 8.03 -11.01
CA LYS A 50 7.95 8.65 -12.34
C LYS A 50 6.66 9.42 -12.63
N LEU A 51 5.50 8.82 -12.33
CA LEU A 51 4.20 9.45 -12.52
C LEU A 51 4.01 10.68 -11.63
N PHE A 52 4.55 10.68 -10.41
CA PHE A 52 4.55 11.85 -9.53
C PHE A 52 5.23 13.07 -10.19
N HIS A 53 6.29 12.86 -10.99
CA HIS A 53 6.97 13.93 -11.71
C HIS A 53 6.28 14.28 -13.04
N ASP A 54 5.83 13.27 -13.79
CA ASP A 54 5.47 13.43 -15.19
C ASP A 54 3.97 13.67 -15.43
N TRP A 55 3.09 13.52 -14.42
CA TRP A 55 1.62 13.51 -14.63
C TRP A 55 1.07 14.72 -15.39
N LYS A 56 1.69 15.90 -15.26
CA LYS A 56 1.27 17.13 -15.96
C LYS A 56 1.47 17.07 -17.47
N SER A 57 2.44 16.29 -17.93
CA SER A 57 2.75 16.10 -19.35
C SER A 57 1.81 15.09 -20.03
N LEU A 58 1.11 14.27 -19.24
CA LEU A 58 0.28 13.19 -19.71
C LEU A 58 -1.16 13.64 -19.97
N ASN A 59 -1.71 13.24 -21.11
CA ASN A 59 -3.09 13.51 -21.46
C ASN A 59 -4.05 12.55 -20.73
N PRO A 60 -4.90 13.04 -19.79
CA PRO A 60 -5.78 12.17 -19.01
C PRO A 60 -6.85 11.47 -19.86
N PHE A 61 -7.29 12.07 -20.98
CA PHE A 61 -8.30 11.48 -21.84
C PHE A 61 -7.74 10.31 -22.65
N LYS A 62 -6.50 10.40 -23.15
CA LYS A 62 -5.83 9.28 -23.83
C LYS A 62 -5.66 8.08 -22.88
N ILE A 63 -5.27 8.35 -21.63
CA ILE A 63 -5.16 7.32 -20.60
C ILE A 63 -6.54 6.69 -20.34
N TYR A 64 -7.59 7.50 -20.11
CA TYR A 64 -8.95 6.99 -19.90
C TYR A 64 -9.42 6.08 -21.05
N GLN A 65 -9.24 6.51 -22.30
CA GLN A 65 -9.60 5.72 -23.48
C GLN A 65 -8.84 4.39 -23.52
N GLY A 66 -7.53 4.42 -23.27
CA GLY A 66 -6.71 3.22 -23.23
C GLY A 66 -7.15 2.24 -22.13
N LEU A 67 -7.54 2.76 -20.96
CA LEU A 67 -7.98 1.94 -19.82
C LEU A 67 -9.25 1.13 -20.12
N GLN A 68 -10.16 1.62 -20.96
CA GLN A 68 -11.40 0.90 -21.33
C GLN A 68 -11.12 -0.46 -21.99
N GLY A 69 -9.95 -0.62 -22.63
CA GLY A 69 -9.54 -1.86 -23.29
C GLY A 69 -8.74 -2.83 -22.40
N THR A 70 -8.45 -2.45 -21.16
CA THR A 70 -7.53 -3.21 -20.28
C THR A 70 -8.25 -4.26 -19.44
N VAL A 71 -7.50 -5.28 -18.99
CA VAL A 71 -8.07 -6.36 -18.17
C VAL A 71 -8.29 -5.90 -16.73
N TRP A 72 -7.40 -5.06 -16.20
CA TRP A 72 -7.45 -4.61 -14.81
C TRP A 72 -7.41 -3.09 -14.66
N PRO A 73 -8.41 -2.35 -15.21
CA PRO A 73 -8.40 -0.89 -15.19
C PRO A 73 -8.30 -0.30 -13.77
N SER A 74 -8.91 -0.96 -12.78
CA SER A 74 -8.89 -0.53 -11.37
C SER A 74 -7.50 -0.48 -10.72
N VAL A 75 -6.49 -1.14 -11.31
CA VAL A 75 -5.09 -1.04 -10.87
C VAL A 75 -4.57 0.39 -11.02
N MET A 76 -5.03 1.12 -12.05
CA MET A 76 -4.71 2.54 -12.21
C MET A 76 -5.18 3.35 -11.01
N GLY A 77 -6.36 3.04 -10.47
CA GLY A 77 -6.89 3.70 -9.28
C GLY A 77 -5.96 3.58 -8.05
N VAL A 78 -5.41 2.38 -7.83
CA VAL A 78 -4.43 2.13 -6.76
C VAL A 78 -3.15 2.94 -6.97
N LEU A 79 -2.64 2.99 -8.20
CA LEU A 79 -1.45 3.77 -8.55
C LEU A 79 -1.66 5.26 -8.34
N LEU A 80 -2.78 5.82 -8.84
CA LEU A 80 -3.09 7.24 -8.72
C LEU A 80 -3.34 7.66 -7.26
N ASP A 81 -4.00 6.82 -6.46
CA ASP A 81 -4.12 7.03 -5.01
C ASP A 81 -2.74 6.99 -4.32
N SER A 82 -1.83 6.14 -4.78
CA SER A 82 -0.46 6.06 -4.25
C SER A 82 0.36 7.32 -4.59
N VAL A 83 0.22 7.85 -5.81
CA VAL A 83 0.83 9.12 -6.21
C VAL A 83 0.25 10.28 -5.40
N GLN A 84 -1.06 10.29 -5.15
CA GLN A 84 -1.71 11.36 -4.38
C GLN A 84 -1.12 11.55 -2.98
N ILE A 85 -0.66 10.47 -2.34
CA ILE A 85 0.00 10.57 -1.02
C ILE A 85 1.25 11.46 -1.08
N LYS A 86 1.95 11.49 -2.22
CA LYS A 86 3.20 12.25 -2.42
C LYS A 86 2.97 13.69 -2.91
N ILE A 87 1.81 13.99 -3.49
CA ILE A 87 1.52 15.31 -4.05
C ILE A 87 1.40 16.37 -2.94
N LEU A 88 2.05 17.51 -3.13
CA LEU A 88 1.99 18.64 -2.20
C LEU A 88 0.57 19.22 -2.12
N LYS A 89 0.22 19.82 -0.98
CA LYS A 89 -1.13 20.35 -0.73
C LYS A 89 -1.59 21.38 -1.79
N ASN A 90 -0.68 22.21 -2.29
CA ASN A 90 -0.96 23.22 -3.31
C ASN A 90 -1.30 22.61 -4.68
N GLU A 91 -0.68 21.50 -5.05
CA GLU A 91 -0.92 20.80 -6.32
C GLU A 91 -2.06 19.76 -6.23
N SER A 92 -2.51 19.46 -5.01
CA SER A 92 -3.51 18.41 -4.76
C SER A 92 -4.83 18.62 -5.50
N LYS A 93 -5.26 19.86 -5.76
CA LYS A 93 -6.52 20.12 -6.48
C LYS A 93 -6.39 19.77 -7.97
N SER A 94 -5.34 20.25 -8.63
CA SER A 94 -5.08 19.97 -10.04
C SER A 94 -4.85 18.48 -10.29
N PHE A 95 -4.06 17.84 -9.42
CA PHE A 95 -3.87 16.38 -9.50
C PHE A 95 -5.18 15.62 -9.29
N GLN A 96 -6.02 16.05 -8.33
CA GLN A 96 -7.31 15.42 -8.08
C GLN A 96 -8.26 15.56 -9.28
N ALA A 97 -8.30 16.71 -9.95
CA ALA A 97 -9.08 16.90 -11.17
C ALA A 97 -8.57 15.97 -12.30
N TRP A 98 -7.27 15.99 -12.57
CA TRP A 98 -6.62 15.14 -13.58
C TRP A 98 -6.89 13.65 -13.34
N LYS A 99 -6.74 13.19 -12.11
CA LYS A 99 -7.05 11.82 -11.68
C LYS A 99 -8.53 11.49 -11.85
N THR A 100 -9.43 12.41 -11.53
CA THR A 100 -10.88 12.19 -11.69
C THR A 100 -11.26 12.01 -13.16
N SER A 101 -10.60 12.74 -14.07
CA SER A 101 -10.78 12.56 -15.52
C SER A 101 -10.37 11.16 -15.99
N ILE A 102 -9.27 10.61 -15.46
CA ILE A 102 -8.79 9.26 -15.81
C ILE A 102 -9.71 8.16 -15.26
N LEU A 103 -10.24 8.35 -14.05
CA LEU A 103 -10.99 7.32 -13.32
C LEU A 103 -12.51 7.47 -13.50
N TYR A 104 -12.96 8.30 -14.43
CA TYR A 104 -14.37 8.56 -14.66
C TYR A 104 -15.14 7.25 -14.93
N LYS A 105 -16.20 6.98 -14.15
CA LYS A 105 -17.02 5.75 -14.23
C LYS A 105 -16.23 4.43 -14.14
N MET A 106 -15.03 4.45 -13.55
CA MET A 106 -14.23 3.24 -13.40
C MET A 106 -14.79 2.35 -12.30
N ASN A 107 -15.07 1.08 -12.65
CA ASN A 107 -15.50 0.08 -11.68
C ASN A 107 -14.33 -0.34 -10.78
N LYS A 108 -14.66 -0.67 -9.52
CA LYS A 108 -13.71 -1.29 -8.59
C LYS A 108 -13.47 -2.75 -8.97
N ALA A 109 -12.41 -3.34 -8.42
CA ALA A 109 -12.16 -4.76 -8.61
C ALA A 109 -13.21 -5.64 -7.89
N GLU A 110 -13.27 -6.91 -8.28
CA GLU A 110 -14.12 -7.94 -7.64
C GLU A 110 -13.36 -8.64 -6.50
N PHE A 111 -12.94 -7.88 -5.48
CA PHE A 111 -12.34 -8.44 -4.26
C PHE A 111 -11.22 -9.48 -4.51
N GLN A 112 -10.14 -9.04 -5.16
CA GLN A 112 -9.03 -9.91 -5.54
C GLN A 112 -7.70 -9.48 -4.90
N GLN A 113 -6.72 -10.39 -4.86
CA GLN A 113 -5.35 -10.02 -4.51
C GLN A 113 -4.81 -9.02 -5.50
N PHE A 114 -4.13 -7.98 -5.02
CA PHE A 114 -3.50 -7.01 -5.92
C PHE A 114 -2.30 -7.64 -6.63
N PHE A 115 -1.35 -8.17 -5.87
CA PHE A 115 -0.18 -8.83 -6.44
C PHE A 115 -0.46 -10.28 -6.78
N ILE A 116 0.03 -10.73 -7.92
CA ILE A 116 -0.12 -12.09 -8.44
C ILE A 116 1.23 -12.80 -8.36
N GLY A 117 1.25 -14.03 -7.87
CA GLY A 117 2.44 -14.89 -7.89
C GLY A 117 3.48 -14.64 -6.80
N LEU A 118 3.29 -13.64 -5.91
CA LEU A 118 4.24 -13.37 -4.82
C LEU A 118 4.08 -14.29 -3.60
N SER A 119 2.97 -15.00 -3.49
CA SER A 119 2.67 -15.90 -2.37
C SER A 119 1.80 -17.05 -2.84
N ALA A 120 1.96 -18.21 -2.20
CA ALA A 120 1.12 -19.37 -2.48
C ALA A 120 -0.36 -19.05 -2.22
N PHE A 121 -1.24 -19.53 -3.10
CA PHE A 121 -2.69 -19.44 -2.93
C PHE A 121 -3.11 -20.05 -1.59
N ALA A 122 -4.06 -19.39 -0.91
CA ALA A 122 -4.53 -19.77 0.44
C ALA A 122 -3.42 -19.89 1.52
N GLY A 123 -2.20 -19.41 1.26
CA GLY A 123 -1.13 -19.41 2.26
C GLY A 123 -1.38 -18.40 3.38
N LYS A 124 -0.78 -18.63 4.55
CA LYS A 124 -0.89 -17.72 5.71
C LYS A 124 -0.61 -16.24 5.37
N LYS A 125 0.37 -15.98 4.52
CA LYS A 125 0.71 -14.62 4.04
C LYS A 125 -0.45 -13.94 3.29
N VAL A 126 -1.21 -14.71 2.52
CA VAL A 126 -2.39 -14.21 1.80
C VAL A 126 -3.48 -13.82 2.79
N SER A 127 -3.78 -14.68 3.76
CA SER A 127 -4.77 -14.37 4.81
C SER A 127 -4.38 -13.10 5.57
N GLU A 128 -3.10 -12.97 5.93
CA GLU A 128 -2.57 -11.77 6.55
C GLU A 128 -2.71 -10.54 5.65
N GLN A 129 -2.51 -10.64 4.33
CA GLN A 129 -2.71 -9.54 3.39
C GLN A 129 -4.18 -9.11 3.29
N VAL A 130 -5.12 -10.05 3.31
CA VAL A 130 -6.57 -9.76 3.30
C VAL A 130 -6.96 -8.99 4.56
N GLU A 131 -6.59 -9.50 5.73
CA GLU A 131 -6.89 -8.87 7.02
C GLU A 131 -6.24 -7.48 7.15
N ASN A 132 -4.98 -7.37 6.71
CA ASN A 132 -4.16 -6.18 6.86
C ASN A 132 -4.08 -5.32 5.59
N SER A 133 -5.04 -5.45 4.68
CA SER A 133 -5.03 -4.67 3.44
C SER A 133 -5.09 -3.17 3.75
N ASN A 134 -4.24 -2.40 3.08
CA ASN A 134 -4.14 -0.96 3.25
C ASN A 134 -5.37 -0.26 2.66
N LYS A 135 -5.72 0.91 3.22
CA LYS A 135 -6.85 1.76 2.78
C LYS A 135 -6.88 2.01 1.28
N ILE A 136 -5.71 2.21 0.62
CA ILE A 136 -5.66 2.39 -0.83
C ILE A 136 -6.21 1.15 -1.55
N PHE A 137 -5.70 -0.04 -1.26
CA PHE A 137 -6.18 -1.27 -1.90
C PHE A 137 -7.64 -1.54 -1.56
N LYS A 138 -8.04 -1.40 -0.30
CA LYS A 138 -9.43 -1.57 0.15
C LYS A 138 -10.40 -0.64 -0.60
N LYS A 139 -10.02 0.62 -0.87
CA LYS A 139 -10.84 1.56 -1.62
C LYS A 139 -11.19 1.05 -3.01
N TRP A 140 -10.28 0.30 -3.64
CA TRP A 140 -10.41 -0.28 -4.98
C TRP A 140 -10.79 -1.76 -4.97
N ASN A 141 -11.25 -2.30 -3.84
CA ASN A 141 -11.59 -3.72 -3.64
C ASN A 141 -10.43 -4.69 -3.95
N PHE A 142 -9.20 -4.27 -3.61
CA PHE A 142 -8.03 -5.14 -3.67
C PHE A 142 -7.55 -5.53 -2.26
N TYR A 143 -6.89 -6.69 -2.19
CA TYR A 143 -6.12 -7.11 -1.03
C TYR A 143 -4.64 -6.86 -1.28
N GLY A 144 -4.05 -5.95 -0.48
CA GLY A 144 -2.63 -5.60 -0.55
C GLY A 144 -2.19 -4.82 0.68
N SER A 145 -1.09 -5.23 1.30
CA SER A 145 -0.55 -4.61 2.53
C SER A 145 0.63 -3.67 2.25
N HIS A 146 1.35 -3.88 1.15
CA HIS A 146 2.55 -3.13 0.79
C HIS A 146 2.19 -1.89 -0.03
N LEU A 147 2.68 -0.73 0.40
CA LEU A 147 2.50 0.51 -0.35
C LEU A 147 3.44 0.52 -1.56
N LEU A 148 2.98 1.07 -2.69
CA LEU A 148 3.76 1.21 -3.92
C LEU A 148 4.73 2.41 -3.85
N TYR A 149 5.33 2.65 -2.69
CA TYR A 149 6.39 3.64 -2.55
C TYR A 149 7.32 3.26 -1.40
N ASN A 150 8.59 3.60 -1.60
CA ASN A 150 9.64 3.36 -0.62
C ASN A 150 9.35 4.11 0.69
N LYS A 151 8.99 3.36 1.74
CA LYS A 151 8.67 3.91 3.06
C LYS A 151 9.88 4.54 3.73
N GLU A 152 11.09 4.04 3.47
CA GLU A 152 12.31 4.44 4.17
C GLU A 152 12.67 5.92 3.96
N LYS A 153 12.38 6.48 2.78
CA LYS A 153 12.67 7.90 2.48
C LYS A 153 11.66 8.88 3.11
N ASN A 154 10.42 8.45 3.37
CA ASN A 154 9.34 9.30 3.91
C ASN A 154 9.00 9.04 5.38
N GLN A 155 9.61 8.02 6.00
CA GLN A 155 9.35 7.60 7.38
C GLN A 155 9.59 8.68 8.45
N LYS A 156 10.34 9.75 8.15
CA LYS A 156 10.61 10.81 9.13
C LYS A 156 9.36 11.58 9.56
N ASN A 157 8.28 11.60 8.76
CA ASN A 157 7.10 12.44 9.02
C ASN A 157 5.74 11.71 9.10
N ASP A 158 5.66 10.41 8.79
CA ASP A 158 4.36 9.72 8.74
C ASP A 158 3.89 9.27 10.13
N LYS A 159 2.79 9.88 10.59
CA LYS A 159 1.97 9.40 11.72
C LYS A 159 1.58 7.93 11.48
N SER A 160 1.54 7.13 12.54
CA SER A 160 1.25 5.68 12.45
C SER A 160 0.07 5.38 11.52
N LEU A 161 0.28 4.58 10.47
CA LEU A 161 -0.77 4.23 9.50
C LEU A 161 -1.98 3.52 10.12
N PHE A 162 -1.78 2.85 11.26
CA PHE A 162 -2.84 2.23 12.02
C PHE A 162 -3.52 3.26 12.93
N ASN A 163 -4.85 3.37 12.82
CA ASN A 163 -5.65 4.13 13.78
C ASN A 163 -5.64 3.42 15.16
N LYS A 164 -6.07 4.12 16.22
CA LYS A 164 -6.08 3.56 17.58
C LYS A 164 -6.88 2.25 17.68
N VAL A 165 -8.02 2.17 16.98
CA VAL A 165 -8.92 1.01 17.04
C VAL A 165 -8.25 -0.24 16.48
N ASP A 166 -7.65 -0.14 15.29
CA ASP A 166 -6.94 -1.24 14.63
C ASP A 166 -5.74 -1.72 15.46
N ARG A 167 -5.02 -0.77 16.09
CA ARG A 167 -3.90 -1.10 16.98
C ARG A 167 -4.35 -1.88 18.20
N LEU A 168 -5.42 -1.44 18.86
CA LEU A 168 -5.97 -2.14 20.02
C LEU A 168 -6.56 -3.51 19.64
N LYS A 169 -7.19 -3.63 18.47
CA LYS A 169 -7.68 -4.92 17.97
C LYS A 169 -6.54 -5.93 17.79
N LYS A 170 -5.44 -5.52 17.14
CA LYS A 170 -4.25 -6.36 16.97
C LYS A 170 -3.57 -6.71 18.28
N LEU A 171 -3.46 -5.75 19.21
CA LEU A 171 -2.94 -6.01 20.55
C LEU A 171 -3.76 -7.08 21.26
N ASN A 172 -5.10 -6.97 21.25
CA ASN A 172 -5.96 -7.99 21.85
C ASN A 172 -5.79 -9.36 21.19
N GLN A 173 -5.72 -9.44 19.86
CA GLN A 173 -5.44 -10.69 19.15
C GLN A 173 -4.09 -11.30 19.53
N TYR A 174 -3.06 -10.47 19.73
CA TYR A 174 -1.75 -10.92 20.19
C TYR A 174 -1.81 -11.45 21.62
N LEU A 175 -2.48 -10.74 22.53
CA LEU A 175 -2.63 -11.15 23.94
C LEU A 175 -3.43 -12.44 24.07
N CYS A 176 -4.44 -12.68 23.22
CA CYS A 176 -5.17 -13.95 23.22
C CYS A 176 -4.29 -15.15 22.79
N LYS A 177 -3.24 -14.92 21.99
CA LYS A 177 -2.39 -15.99 21.43
C LYS A 177 -1.08 -16.19 22.20
N ASN A 178 -0.59 -15.17 22.90
CA ASN A 178 0.72 -15.16 23.52
C ASN A 178 0.64 -14.97 25.04
N LYS A 179 1.77 -15.19 25.70
CA LYS A 179 1.96 -15.13 27.16
C LYS A 179 1.29 -13.91 27.80
N ASN A 180 0.95 -14.05 29.10
CA ASN A 180 0.39 -13.01 29.97
C ASN A 180 1.28 -11.76 30.14
N ARG A 181 2.40 -11.63 29.42
CA ARG A 181 3.37 -10.53 29.54
C ARG A 181 3.69 -9.96 28.16
N ILE A 182 3.68 -8.64 28.07
CA ILE A 182 4.08 -7.89 26.86
C ILE A 182 4.99 -6.72 27.22
N THR A 183 6.05 -6.51 26.43
CA THR A 183 6.90 -5.31 26.50
C THR A 183 6.59 -4.33 25.36
N VAL A 184 7.11 -3.11 25.45
CA VAL A 184 7.03 -2.14 24.34
C VAL A 184 7.67 -2.69 23.07
N ASN A 185 8.79 -3.42 23.18
CA ASN A 185 9.46 -4.00 22.03
C ASN A 185 8.64 -5.13 21.40
N ASP A 186 7.97 -5.95 22.20
CA ASP A 186 7.05 -6.98 21.69
C ASP A 186 5.89 -6.33 20.95
N TYR A 187 5.30 -5.27 21.52
CA TYR A 187 4.24 -4.50 20.88
C TYR A 187 4.68 -3.97 19.51
N LEU A 188 5.88 -3.39 19.42
CA LEU A 188 6.39 -2.86 18.14
C LEU A 188 6.56 -3.97 17.08
N LYS A 189 6.89 -5.20 17.49
CA LYS A 189 6.99 -6.36 16.58
C LYS A 189 5.63 -6.86 16.07
N ILE A 190 4.51 -6.50 16.72
CA ILE A 190 3.16 -6.87 16.26
C ILE A 190 2.82 -6.20 14.92
N PHE A 191 3.42 -5.05 14.63
CA PHE A 191 3.01 -4.21 13.51
C PHE A 191 4.05 -4.22 12.38
N PRO A 192 3.63 -4.43 11.12
CA PRO A 192 4.52 -4.41 9.96
C PRO A 192 4.92 -2.99 9.52
N VAL A 193 4.47 -1.96 10.26
CA VAL A 193 4.73 -0.55 9.97
C VAL A 193 5.25 0.09 11.26
N PRO A 194 6.24 1.01 11.17
CA PRO A 194 6.75 1.71 12.34
C PRO A 194 5.63 2.39 13.14
N ILE A 195 5.58 2.09 14.43
CA ILE A 195 4.80 2.85 15.42
C ILE A 195 5.80 3.53 16.33
N SER A 196 5.57 4.80 16.65
CA SER A 196 6.45 5.50 17.57
C SER A 196 6.40 4.85 18.95
N ARG A 197 7.55 4.77 19.61
CA ARG A 197 7.66 4.18 20.95
C ARG A 197 6.68 4.81 21.94
N ARG A 198 6.49 6.13 21.87
CA ARG A 198 5.55 6.89 22.70
C ARG A 198 4.10 6.44 22.51
N VAL A 199 3.67 6.15 21.27
CA VAL A 199 2.32 5.64 20.99
C VAL A 199 2.16 4.22 21.55
N ALA A 200 3.16 3.36 21.37
CA ALA A 200 3.14 2.00 21.93
C ALA A 200 3.03 2.03 23.47
N GLU A 201 3.81 2.88 24.13
CA GLU A 201 3.75 3.07 25.59
C GLU A 201 2.38 3.58 26.05
N MET A 202 1.80 4.54 25.34
CA MET A 202 0.48 5.08 25.65
C MET A 202 -0.63 4.03 25.46
N ASP A 203 -0.60 3.27 24.37
CA ASP A 203 -1.58 2.22 24.11
C ASP A 203 -1.50 1.11 25.15
N LEU A 204 -0.29 0.67 25.53
CA LEU A 204 -0.08 -0.34 26.58
C LEU A 204 -0.50 0.18 27.97
N LYS A 205 -0.15 1.43 28.31
CA LYS A 205 -0.51 2.06 29.60
C LYS A 205 -2.02 2.21 29.77
N ASN A 206 -2.72 2.56 28.69
CA ASN A 206 -4.16 2.83 28.72
C ASN A 206 -5.02 1.59 28.37
N HIS A 207 -4.41 0.40 28.21
CA HIS A 207 -5.14 -0.81 27.87
C HIS A 207 -5.89 -1.37 29.09
N SER A 208 -7.21 -1.56 28.98
CA SER A 208 -8.08 -1.95 30.10
C SER A 208 -7.69 -3.27 30.78
N LYS A 209 -7.18 -4.22 29.98
CA LYS A 209 -6.78 -5.58 30.41
C LYS A 209 -5.34 -5.70 30.89
N LEU A 210 -4.54 -4.63 30.87
CA LEU A 210 -3.12 -4.71 31.23
C LEU A 210 -2.82 -3.95 32.51
N THR A 211 -1.85 -4.43 33.28
CA THR A 211 -1.28 -3.73 34.43
C THR A 211 0.22 -3.55 34.24
N PRO A 212 0.75 -2.33 34.42
CA PRO A 212 2.19 -2.10 34.32
C PRO A 212 2.91 -2.74 35.52
N LYS A 213 4.06 -3.38 35.25
CA LYS A 213 5.00 -3.88 36.24
C LYS A 213 6.40 -3.32 35.94
N GLY A 214 7.04 -2.78 36.97
CA GLY A 214 8.34 -2.12 36.88
C GLY A 214 8.27 -0.61 36.60
N TYR A 215 9.25 0.12 37.13
CA TYR A 215 9.30 1.58 37.09
C TYR A 215 10.26 2.14 36.02
N THR A 216 11.14 1.31 35.47
CA THR A 216 12.27 1.72 34.61
C THR A 216 12.06 1.41 33.13
N LYS A 217 13.10 1.60 32.30
CA LYS A 217 13.13 1.29 30.85
C LYS A 217 12.71 -0.15 30.49
N ASN A 218 12.79 -1.08 31.45
CA ASN A 218 12.39 -2.48 31.28
C ASN A 218 10.97 -2.78 31.76
N ARG A 219 10.11 -1.75 31.90
CA ARG A 219 8.70 -1.90 32.20
C ARG A 219 8.04 -2.87 31.23
N TYR A 220 7.25 -3.78 31.78
CA TYR A 220 6.41 -4.69 31.04
C TYR A 220 4.98 -4.64 31.56
N TYR A 221 4.06 -5.22 30.82
CA TYR A 221 2.64 -5.19 31.12
C TYR A 221 2.14 -6.62 31.25
N ILE A 222 1.42 -6.90 32.34
CA ILE A 222 0.81 -8.22 32.57
C ILE A 222 -0.71 -8.12 32.35
N GLN A 223 -1.29 -9.14 31.73
CA GLN A 223 -2.75 -9.26 31.64
C GLN A 223 -3.36 -9.43 33.04
N LYS A 224 -4.41 -8.66 33.35
CA LYS A 224 -5.19 -8.79 34.58
C LYS A 224 -5.85 -10.17 34.66
#